data_AF-A0A7W7CYB7-F1
#
_entry.id   AF-A0A7W7CYB7-F1
#
_cell.length_a   1.000
_cell.length_b   1.000
_cell.length_c   1.000
_cell.angle_alpha   90.00
_cell.angle_beta   90.00
_cell.angle_gamma   90.00
#
_symmetry.space_group_name_H-M   'P 1'
#
loop_
_entity.id
_entity.type
_entity.pdbx_description
1 polymer ?
#
loop_
_entity_poly.entity_id
_entity_poly.type
_entity_poly.pdbx_seq_one_letter_code
_entity_poly.pdbx_strand_id
1 'polypeptide(L)'
;MGQTGTLDKSATAAGRLLLEALGGKSPARSLSRLSDSPRAVRLLRELFTVAVRRGFVGRDPRDITAYVRDLLDYQELPVGGELARDTEAVIRSVLGEPELAYGIPDPRRFELICCVVGDLARPPGVPEAELVALVHQAEWRLTRFAR
;
A
#
# COMPACT_ATOMS: atom_id res chain seq x y z
N MET A 1 -11.21 24.25 -14.69
CA MET A 1 -12.06 23.08 -14.99
C MET A 1 -11.14 21.87 -15.10
N GLY A 2 -10.89 21.18 -13.99
CA GLY A 2 -10.01 20.02 -13.96
C GLY A 2 -10.78 18.80 -14.41
N GLN A 3 -10.31 18.13 -15.45
CA GLN A 3 -10.81 16.84 -15.88
C GLN A 3 -10.61 15.86 -14.72
N THR A 4 -11.69 15.56 -13.99
CA THR A 4 -11.84 14.28 -13.30
C THR A 4 -11.87 13.23 -14.40
N GLY A 5 -10.68 12.81 -14.83
CA GLY A 5 -10.49 11.66 -15.69
C GLY A 5 -11.32 10.52 -15.11
N THR A 6 -12.16 9.96 -15.97
CA THR A 6 -13.04 8.84 -15.70
C THR A 6 -12.29 7.77 -14.90
N LEU A 7 -12.47 7.77 -13.57
CA LEU A 7 -12.14 6.61 -12.75
C LEU A 7 -12.81 5.42 -13.43
N ASP A 8 -12.00 4.45 -13.84
CA ASP A 8 -12.42 3.34 -14.69
C ASP A 8 -13.77 2.79 -14.21
N LYS A 9 -14.77 2.75 -15.11
CA LYS A 9 -16.14 2.32 -14.78
C LYS A 9 -16.19 0.88 -14.25
N SER A 10 -15.08 0.14 -14.36
CA SER A 10 -14.93 -1.23 -13.86
C SER A 10 -14.48 -1.35 -12.39
N ALA A 11 -13.89 -0.30 -11.78
CA ALA A 11 -13.46 -0.35 -10.38
C ALA A 11 -14.67 -0.37 -9.43
N THR A 12 -14.57 -1.10 -8.31
CA THR A 12 -15.61 -1.09 -7.27
C THR A 12 -15.65 0.28 -6.57
N ALA A 13 -16.69 0.52 -5.75
CA ALA A 13 -16.74 1.73 -4.93
C ALA A 13 -15.52 1.86 -3.99
N ALA A 14 -15.00 0.74 -3.48
CA ALA A 14 -13.78 0.74 -2.67
C ALA A 14 -12.54 1.06 -3.53
N GLY A 15 -12.44 0.49 -4.74
CA GLY A 15 -11.35 0.78 -5.67
C GLY A 15 -11.28 2.26 -6.04
N ARG A 16 -12.43 2.90 -6.32
CA ARG A 16 -12.49 4.34 -6.58
C ARG A 16 -12.00 5.18 -5.40
N LEU A 17 -12.41 4.86 -4.16
CA LEU A 17 -11.93 5.56 -2.96
C LEU A 17 -10.41 5.46 -2.80
N LEU A 18 -9.82 4.29 -3.10
CA LEU A 18 -8.37 4.10 -3.02
C LEU A 18 -7.64 4.92 -4.09
N LEU A 19 -8.11 4.90 -5.33
CA LEU A 19 -7.53 5.68 -6.43
C LEU A 19 -7.62 7.19 -6.16
N GLU A 20 -8.76 7.67 -5.67
CA GLU A 20 -8.94 9.07 -5.25
C GLU A 20 -7.97 9.46 -4.12
N ALA A 21 -7.80 8.58 -3.12
CA ALA A 21 -6.86 8.80 -2.02
C ALA A 21 -5.41 8.86 -2.52
N LEU A 22 -5.02 7.99 -3.45
CA LEU A 22 -3.70 7.96 -4.07
C LEU A 22 -3.42 9.20 -4.95
N GLY A 23 -4.44 9.78 -5.57
CA GLY A 23 -4.34 11.05 -6.31
C GLY A 23 -4.26 12.30 -5.42
N GLY A 24 -4.34 12.14 -4.10
CA GLY A 24 -4.27 13.25 -3.15
C GLY A 24 -2.85 13.81 -2.95
N LYS A 25 -2.75 15.01 -2.35
CA LYS A 25 -1.45 15.66 -2.05
C LYS A 25 -0.57 14.88 -1.08
N SER A 26 -1.18 14.09 -0.20
CA SER A 26 -0.49 13.23 0.77
C SER A 26 -1.16 11.84 0.75
N PRO A 27 -0.75 10.96 -0.17
CA PRO A 27 -1.43 9.67 -0.40
C PRO A 27 -1.56 8.81 0.86
N ALA A 28 -0.48 8.65 1.63
CA ALA A 28 -0.49 7.87 2.87
C ALA A 28 -1.53 8.41 3.89
N ARG A 29 -1.60 9.73 4.05
CA ARG A 29 -2.58 10.39 4.92
C ARG A 29 -4.01 10.30 4.38
N SER A 30 -4.19 10.36 3.07
CA SER A 30 -5.51 10.17 2.45
C SER A 30 -6.01 8.73 2.64
N LEU A 31 -5.13 7.74 2.49
CA LEU A 31 -5.45 6.32 2.68
C LEU A 31 -5.82 6.01 4.12
N SER A 32 -5.14 6.61 5.12
CA SER A 32 -5.44 6.35 6.53
C SER A 32 -6.84 6.80 6.95
N ARG A 33 -7.41 7.80 6.25
CA ARG A 33 -8.81 8.26 6.45
C ARG A 33 -9.85 7.25 5.97
N LEU A 34 -9.45 6.20 5.24
CA LEU A 34 -10.35 5.13 4.82
C LEU A 34 -10.56 4.06 5.89
N SER A 35 -9.98 4.23 7.09
CA SER A 35 -10.10 3.32 8.24
C SER A 35 -11.54 3.01 8.63
N ASP A 36 -12.47 3.96 8.46
CA ASP A 36 -13.90 3.79 8.74
C ASP A 36 -14.66 2.95 7.70
N SER A 37 -14.00 2.56 6.60
CA SER A 37 -14.60 1.73 5.54
C SER A 37 -13.97 0.33 5.53
N PRO A 38 -14.64 -0.69 6.13
CA PRO A 38 -14.09 -2.05 6.19
C PRO A 38 -13.75 -2.64 4.82
N ARG A 39 -14.52 -2.29 3.78
CA ARG A 39 -14.26 -2.74 2.41
C ARG A 39 -13.01 -2.08 1.82
N ALA A 40 -12.81 -0.78 2.03
CA ALA A 40 -11.62 -0.08 1.59
C ALA A 40 -10.37 -0.58 2.32
N VAL A 41 -10.46 -0.81 3.64
CA VAL A 41 -9.36 -1.38 4.44
C VAL A 41 -8.95 -2.75 3.92
N ARG A 42 -9.92 -3.64 3.63
CA ARG A 42 -9.63 -4.96 3.06
C ARG A 42 -8.94 -4.85 1.69
N LEU A 43 -9.44 -3.98 0.82
CA LEU A 43 -8.84 -3.76 -0.50
C LEU A 43 -7.43 -3.17 -0.39
N LEU A 44 -7.20 -2.25 0.53
CA LEU A 44 -5.90 -1.65 0.76
C LEU A 44 -4.86 -2.69 1.23
N ARG A 45 -5.24 -3.58 2.15
CA ARG A 45 -4.39 -4.69 2.61
C ARG A 45 -4.04 -5.65 1.47
N GLU A 46 -5.00 -5.91 0.57
CA GLU A 46 -4.73 -6.75 -0.60
C GLU A 46 -3.86 -6.04 -1.64
N LEU A 47 -4.10 -4.74 -1.89
CA LEU A 47 -3.27 -3.92 -2.77
C LEU A 47 -1.83 -3.87 -2.28
N PHE A 48 -1.62 -3.69 -0.97
CA PHE A 48 -0.30 -3.81 -0.35
C PHE A 48 0.37 -5.15 -0.65
N THR A 49 -0.35 -6.26 -0.47
CA THR A 49 0.16 -7.61 -0.73
C THR A 49 0.56 -7.77 -2.21
N VAL A 50 -0.27 -7.29 -3.14
CA VAL A 50 0.00 -7.34 -4.58
C VAL A 50 1.22 -6.49 -4.94
N ALA A 51 1.26 -5.24 -4.46
CA ALA A 51 2.33 -4.30 -4.75
C ALA A 51 3.68 -4.81 -4.23
N VAL A 52 3.74 -5.25 -2.96
CA VAL A 52 4.97 -5.77 -2.37
C VAL A 52 5.44 -7.04 -3.10
N ARG A 53 4.54 -7.98 -3.40
CA ARG A 53 4.94 -9.21 -4.10
C ARG A 53 5.46 -8.91 -5.50
N ARG A 54 4.86 -7.97 -6.22
CA ARG A 54 5.34 -7.57 -7.54
C ARG A 54 6.69 -6.84 -7.47
N GLY A 55 6.89 -6.02 -6.43
CA GLY A 55 8.09 -5.20 -6.27
C GLY A 55 9.31 -5.96 -5.72
N PHE A 56 9.10 -6.90 -4.80
CA PHE A 56 10.16 -7.47 -3.96
C PHE A 56 10.30 -9.00 -4.00
N VAL A 57 9.46 -9.75 -4.71
CA VAL A 57 9.67 -11.20 -4.85
C VAL A 57 11.02 -11.47 -5.53
N GLY A 58 11.85 -12.28 -4.88
CA GLY A 58 13.19 -12.64 -5.36
C GLY A 58 14.25 -11.55 -5.19
N ARG A 59 13.93 -10.42 -4.55
CA ARG A 59 14.92 -9.39 -4.18
C ARG A 59 15.69 -9.75 -2.92
N ASP A 60 16.88 -9.17 -2.78
CA ASP A 60 17.70 -9.32 -1.58
C ASP A 60 17.03 -8.57 -0.41
N PRO A 61 17.02 -9.11 0.83
CA PRO A 61 16.51 -8.39 2.00
C PRO A 61 17.10 -6.98 2.19
N ARG A 62 18.34 -6.74 1.74
CA ARG A 62 18.98 -5.41 1.76
C ARG A 62 18.27 -4.39 0.88
N ASP A 63 17.62 -4.82 -0.19
CA ASP A 63 16.80 -3.96 -1.05
C ASP A 63 15.57 -3.45 -0.27
N ILE A 64 14.99 -4.30 0.59
CA ILE A 64 13.86 -3.92 1.46
C ILE A 64 14.33 -2.90 2.49
N THR A 65 15.47 -3.11 3.13
CA THR A 65 16.04 -2.14 4.08
C THR A 65 16.34 -0.80 3.42
N ALA A 66 16.92 -0.80 2.22
CA ALA A 66 17.18 0.41 1.46
C ALA A 66 15.87 1.14 1.10
N TYR A 67 14.87 0.39 0.63
CA TYR A 67 13.53 0.91 0.35
C TYR A 67 12.88 1.55 1.59
N VAL A 68 12.89 0.87 2.73
CA VAL A 68 12.27 1.38 3.96
C VAL A 68 12.93 2.67 4.43
N ARG A 69 14.26 2.76 4.34
CA ARG A 69 14.97 3.99 4.69
C ARG A 69 14.54 5.16 3.81
N ASP A 70 14.52 4.97 2.50
CA ASP A 70 14.10 6.01 1.54
C ASP A 70 12.62 6.38 1.72
N LEU A 71 11.74 5.40 1.94
CA LEU A 71 10.32 5.62 2.24
C LEU A 71 10.14 6.49 3.49
N LEU A 72 10.79 6.14 4.59
CA LEU A 72 10.64 6.86 5.85
C LEU A 72 11.24 8.26 5.77
N ASP A 73 12.37 8.42 5.09
CA ASP A 73 12.99 9.73 4.85
C ASP A 73 12.02 10.65 4.08
N TYR A 74 11.40 10.12 3.02
CA TYR A 74 10.41 10.87 2.24
C TYR A 74 9.15 11.23 3.02
N GLN A 75 8.74 10.40 3.99
CA GLN A 75 7.62 10.69 4.87
C GLN A 75 8.02 11.61 6.05
N GLU A 76 9.28 12.07 6.11
CA GLU A 76 9.85 12.86 7.22
C GLU A 76 9.74 12.12 8.57
N LEU A 77 9.92 10.79 8.54
CA LEU A 77 9.87 9.89 9.69
C LEU A 77 11.26 9.36 10.06
N PRO A 78 11.46 8.86 11.30
CA PRO A 78 12.73 8.27 11.69
C PRO A 78 13.12 7.07 10.79
N VAL A 79 14.22 7.20 10.03
CA VAL A 79 14.72 6.18 9.08
C VAL A 79 15.29 4.91 9.74
N GLY A 80 15.26 4.83 11.07
CA GLY A 80 15.82 3.74 11.85
C GLY A 80 15.01 3.46 13.12
N GLY A 81 15.51 2.51 13.92
CA GLY A 81 14.85 2.12 15.17
C GLY A 81 13.62 1.24 14.95
N GLU A 82 12.66 1.32 15.87
CA GLU A 82 11.49 0.43 15.90
C GLU A 82 10.58 0.63 14.68
N LEU A 83 10.34 1.87 14.24
CA LEU A 83 9.48 2.15 13.10
C LEU A 83 10.00 1.51 11.81
N ALA A 84 11.31 1.63 11.55
CA ALA A 84 11.94 1.00 10.39
C ALA A 84 11.85 -0.53 10.46
N ARG A 85 12.15 -1.12 11.63
CA ARG A 85 12.05 -2.58 11.83
C ARG A 85 10.64 -3.09 11.61
N ASP A 86 9.64 -2.40 12.12
CA ASP A 86 8.23 -2.77 11.92
C ASP A 86 7.83 -2.64 10.46
N THR A 87 8.29 -1.60 9.77
CA THR A 87 8.01 -1.41 8.33
C THR A 87 8.61 -2.56 7.51
N GLU A 88 9.87 -2.90 7.77
CA GLU A 88 10.54 -4.07 7.15
C GLU A 88 9.79 -5.37 7.45
N ALA A 89 9.42 -5.59 8.71
CA ALA A 89 8.67 -6.78 9.13
C ALA A 89 7.31 -6.89 8.42
N VAL A 90 6.59 -5.79 8.27
CA VAL A 90 5.31 -5.75 7.54
C VAL A 90 5.51 -6.11 6.06
N ILE A 91 6.56 -5.60 5.40
CA ILE A 91 6.88 -5.96 4.00
C ILE A 91 7.29 -7.42 3.89
N ARG A 92 8.18 -7.91 4.77
CA ARG A 92 8.66 -9.30 4.73
C ARG A 92 7.58 -10.31 5.08
N SER A 93 6.59 -9.93 5.88
CA SER A 93 5.45 -10.79 6.23
C SER A 93 4.68 -11.30 5.02
N VAL A 94 4.58 -10.51 3.95
CA VAL A 94 3.89 -10.90 2.72
C VAL A 94 4.78 -11.64 1.72
N LEU A 95 6.09 -11.66 1.98
CA LEU A 95 7.13 -12.34 1.20
C LEU A 95 7.53 -13.71 1.77
N GLY A 96 6.81 -14.21 2.78
CA GLY A 96 6.99 -15.56 3.32
C GLY A 96 7.54 -15.62 4.74
N GLU A 97 7.70 -14.48 5.41
CA GLU A 97 8.15 -14.39 6.81
C GLU A 97 7.07 -13.78 7.73
N PRO A 98 5.86 -14.36 7.80
CA PRO A 98 4.70 -13.77 8.49
C PRO A 98 4.93 -13.51 9.98
N GLU A 99 5.76 -14.32 10.62
CA GLU A 99 6.08 -14.25 12.05
C GLU A 99 6.75 -12.94 12.46
N LEU A 100 7.46 -12.27 11.54
CA LEU A 100 8.12 -11.00 11.82
C LEU A 100 7.12 -9.90 12.19
N ALA A 101 5.89 -9.97 11.68
CA ALA A 101 4.87 -8.96 11.92
C ALA A 101 3.93 -9.28 13.11
N TYR A 102 4.03 -10.46 13.75
CA TYR A 102 3.07 -10.90 14.77
C TYR A 102 2.97 -9.96 15.98
N GLY A 103 4.07 -9.33 16.39
CA GLY A 103 4.10 -8.39 17.51
C GLY A 103 3.54 -7.00 17.20
N ILE A 104 3.26 -6.68 15.92
CA ILE A 104 2.87 -5.34 15.49
C ILE A 104 1.36 -5.16 15.64
N PRO A 105 0.88 -4.19 16.44
CA PRO A 105 -0.55 -3.93 16.61
C PRO A 105 -1.25 -3.59 15.30
N ASP A 106 -2.51 -4.01 15.13
CA ASP A 106 -3.28 -3.79 13.91
C ASP A 106 -3.37 -2.32 13.45
N PRO A 107 -3.59 -1.33 14.35
CA PRO A 107 -3.59 0.08 13.94
C PRO A 107 -2.25 0.52 13.34
N ARG A 108 -1.14 0.14 13.98
CA ARG A 108 0.21 0.44 13.50
C ARG A 108 0.50 -0.26 12.18
N ARG A 109 0.12 -1.53 12.05
CA ARG A 109 0.26 -2.28 10.78
C ARG A 109 -0.52 -1.59 9.66
N PHE A 110 -1.73 -1.10 9.93
CA PHE A 110 -2.53 -0.38 8.96
C PHE A 110 -1.87 0.94 8.52
N GLU A 111 -1.32 1.72 9.45
CA GLU A 111 -0.57 2.94 9.14
C GLU A 111 0.64 2.66 8.26
N LEU A 112 1.42 1.63 8.58
CA LEU A 112 2.58 1.22 7.78
C LEU A 112 2.18 0.79 6.36
N ILE A 113 1.07 0.07 6.22
CA ILE A 113 0.48 -0.29 4.92
C ILE A 113 0.12 0.98 4.13
N CYS A 114 -0.49 1.98 4.76
CA CYS A 114 -0.82 3.25 4.10
C CYS A 114 0.44 3.97 3.60
N CYS A 115 1.54 3.95 4.36
CA CYS A 115 2.82 4.52 3.92
C CYS A 115 3.36 3.83 2.66
N VAL A 116 3.45 2.49 2.69
CA VAL A 116 3.99 1.71 1.56
C VAL A 116 3.11 1.82 0.32
N VAL A 117 1.78 1.75 0.46
CA VAL A 117 0.88 1.90 -0.69
C VAL A 117 0.85 3.33 -1.20
N GLY A 118 0.89 4.32 -0.30
CA GLY A 118 0.95 5.74 -0.66
C GLY A 118 2.20 6.10 -1.47
N ASP A 119 3.30 5.39 -1.26
CA ASP A 119 4.55 5.55 -2.00
C ASP A 119 4.42 5.19 -3.49
N LEU A 120 3.44 4.38 -3.89
CA LEU A 120 3.16 4.13 -5.31
C LEU A 120 2.82 5.42 -6.09
N ALA A 121 2.34 6.46 -5.40
CA ALA A 121 2.05 7.76 -5.98
C ALA A 121 3.18 8.79 -5.76
N ARG A 122 4.29 8.43 -5.09
CA ARG A 122 5.46 9.30 -4.91
C ARG A 122 6.12 9.59 -6.25
N PRO A 123 6.36 10.87 -6.64
CA PRO A 123 6.99 11.22 -7.90
C PRO A 123 8.32 10.48 -8.15
N PRO A 124 8.55 9.92 -9.36
CA PRO A 124 7.74 10.10 -10.59
C PRO A 124 6.40 9.33 -10.62
N GLY A 125 6.10 8.53 -9.60
CA GLY A 125 4.84 7.82 -9.43
C GLY A 125 4.72 6.62 -10.37
N VAL A 126 3.99 5.60 -9.94
CA VAL A 126 3.52 4.56 -10.84
C VAL A 126 2.52 5.20 -11.83
N PRO A 127 2.63 4.94 -13.14
CA PRO A 127 1.67 5.47 -14.11
C PRO A 127 0.22 5.12 -13.73
N GLU A 128 -0.71 6.04 -13.96
CA GLU A 128 -2.12 5.88 -13.55
C GLU A 128 -2.74 4.54 -14.03
N ALA A 129 -2.47 4.15 -15.28
CA ALA A 129 -2.94 2.88 -15.83
C ALA A 129 -2.40 1.65 -15.06
N GLU A 130 -1.16 1.70 -14.58
CA GLU A 130 -0.58 0.62 -13.77
C GLU A 130 -1.14 0.64 -12.34
N LEU A 131 -1.39 1.80 -11.74
CA LEU A 131 -2.11 1.91 -10.46
C LEU A 131 -3.51 1.29 -10.54
N VAL A 132 -4.26 1.60 -11.59
CA VAL A 132 -5.59 1.02 -11.84
C VAL A 132 -5.49 -0.50 -11.99
N ALA A 133 -4.50 -1.00 -12.74
CA ALA A 133 -4.30 -2.44 -12.90
C ALA A 133 -3.98 -3.15 -11.57
N LEU A 134 -3.17 -2.54 -10.69
CA LEU A 134 -2.88 -3.08 -9.37
C LEU A 134 -4.14 -3.14 -8.49
N VAL A 135 -4.96 -2.09 -8.52
CA VAL A 135 -6.25 -2.05 -7.79
C VAL A 135 -7.19 -3.14 -8.30
N HIS A 136 -7.36 -3.29 -9.62
CA HIS A 136 -8.19 -4.34 -10.20
C HIS A 136 -7.69 -5.75 -9.85
N GLN A 137 -6.37 -5.95 -9.85
CA GLN A 137 -5.79 -7.22 -9.43
C GLN A 137 -6.11 -7.53 -7.96
N ALA A 138 -6.05 -6.53 -7.08
CA ALA A 138 -6.42 -6.68 -5.68
C ALA A 138 -7.92 -6.98 -5.51
N GLU A 139 -8.80 -6.28 -6.24
CA GLU A 139 -10.24 -6.54 -6.25
C GLU A 139 -10.57 -7.96 -6.73
N TRP A 140 -9.91 -8.43 -7.79
CA TRP A 140 -10.09 -9.77 -8.30
C TRP A 140 -9.66 -10.85 -7.29
N ARG A 141 -8.56 -10.64 -6.57
CA ARG A 141 -8.11 -11.56 -5.53
C ARG A 141 -9.13 -11.65 -4.39
N LEU A 142 -9.67 -10.50 -3.94
CA LEU A 142 -10.71 -10.49 -2.91
C LEU A 142 -11.98 -11.22 -3.34
N THR A 143 -12.42 -11.10 -4.60
CA THR A 143 -13.61 -11.82 -5.08
C THR A 143 -13.38 -13.32 -5.23
N ARG A 144 -12.17 -13.74 -5.62
CA ARG A 144 -11.80 -15.15 -5.80
C ARG A 144 -11.66 -15.89 -4.47
N PHE A 145 -11.10 -15.26 -3.44
CA PHE A 145 -10.89 -15.88 -2.12
C PHE A 145 -12.05 -15.69 -1.14
N ALA A 146 -13.10 -14.95 -1.53
CA ALA A 146 -14.34 -14.82 -0.76
C ALA A 146 -15.39 -15.91 -1.10
N ARG A 147 -15.06 -16.84 -2.01
CA ARG A 147 -15.81 -18.08 -2.29
C ARG A 147 -15.14 -19.24 -1.59
#